data_AF-A0A8S1MP21-F1
#
_entry.id   AF-A0A8S1MP21-F1
#
_cell.length_a   1.000
_cell.length_b   1.000
_cell.length_c   1.000
_cell.angle_alpha   90.00
_cell.angle_beta   90.00
_cell.angle_gamma   90.00
#
_symmetry.space_group_name_H-M   'P 1'
#
loop_
_entity.id
_entity.type
_entity.pdbx_description
1 polymer ?
#
loop_
_entity_poly.entity_id
_entity_poly.type
_entity_poly.pdbx_seq_one_letter_code
_entity_poly.pdbx_strand_id
1 'polypeptide(L)'
;MTSVTQSIENSPTSSLCHHAPQMKEASMTIGLSWKAILRKKNQTKRPLQKTTPRLPESIKSKNIPKNVAKAIIQQILNHNVMDQIEEQEEFFKFIDKHRKIQNLAQLIKITRPHKLQRLDKLQKQFRQICWNFLKKQYVPYIFNSKIKNPEGHLQYRNQLMKIFAEKQ
;
A
#
# COMPACT_ATOMS: atom_id res chain seq x y z
N MET A 1 -81.58 -30.37 -57.01
CA MET A 1 -81.76 -29.00 -57.51
C MET A 1 -80.70 -28.12 -56.87
N THR A 2 -79.90 -27.43 -57.71
CA THR A 2 -79.34 -26.06 -57.57
C THR A 2 -79.27 -25.44 -56.17
N SER A 3 -78.26 -24.70 -55.70
CA SER A 3 -76.97 -24.15 -56.20
C SER A 3 -76.27 -23.55 -54.94
N VAL A 4 -74.95 -23.70 -54.77
CA VAL A 4 -73.88 -22.65 -54.84
C VAL A 4 -74.34 -21.27 -54.32
N THR A 5 -73.72 -20.65 -53.30
CA THR A 5 -72.49 -19.79 -53.26
C THR A 5 -72.49 -19.09 -51.87
N GLN A 6 -71.44 -18.63 -51.18
CA GLN A 6 -70.07 -18.22 -51.53
C GLN A 6 -69.27 -17.91 -50.23
N SER A 7 -67.96 -18.21 -50.25
CA SER A 7 -66.82 -17.33 -49.87
C SER A 7 -66.67 -16.80 -48.42
N ILE A 8 -65.50 -16.77 -47.76
CA ILE A 8 -64.09 -16.73 -48.19
C ILE A 8 -63.19 -17.34 -47.08
N GLU A 9 -62.07 -17.86 -47.56
CA GLU A 9 -60.91 -18.45 -46.90
C GLU A 9 -60.21 -17.53 -45.88
N ASN A 10 -59.67 -18.12 -44.80
CA ASN A 10 -58.21 -18.34 -44.68
C ASN A 10 -57.83 -19.05 -43.38
N SER A 11 -57.55 -20.34 -43.56
CA SER A 11 -56.49 -21.19 -43.01
C SER A 11 -56.28 -21.44 -41.50
N PRO A 12 -55.86 -22.69 -41.18
CA PRO A 12 -55.85 -23.28 -39.84
C PRO A 12 -54.40 -23.33 -39.27
N THR A 13 -54.14 -23.63 -38.00
CA THR A 13 -53.85 -24.99 -37.48
C THR A 13 -53.46 -24.77 -36.00
N SER A 14 -54.22 -25.26 -35.00
CA SER A 14 -54.07 -26.59 -34.34
C SER A 14 -52.69 -26.78 -33.67
N SER A 15 -52.54 -27.30 -32.45
CA SER A 15 -53.41 -28.06 -31.52
C SER A 15 -52.76 -27.99 -30.10
N LEU A 16 -53.53 -27.84 -29.02
CA LEU A 16 -53.93 -28.88 -28.03
C LEU A 16 -52.75 -29.74 -27.46
N CYS A 17 -52.64 -30.14 -26.20
CA CYS A 17 -53.39 -29.93 -24.95
C CYS A 17 -52.63 -30.65 -23.80
N HIS A 18 -53.01 -30.32 -22.55
CA HIS A 18 -52.95 -31.14 -21.31
C HIS A 18 -51.60 -31.61 -20.73
N HIS A 19 -51.23 -31.08 -19.55
CA HIS A 19 -51.51 -31.70 -18.25
C HIS A 19 -50.84 -30.91 -17.10
N ALA A 20 -51.61 -30.54 -16.07
CA ALA A 20 -51.05 -30.25 -14.75
C ALA A 20 -50.78 -31.58 -14.02
N PRO A 21 -49.75 -31.66 -13.18
CA PRO A 21 -50.04 -31.57 -11.75
C PRO A 21 -49.03 -30.73 -10.92
N GLN A 22 -49.55 -30.29 -9.77
CA GLN A 22 -48.89 -29.59 -8.67
C GLN A 22 -47.46 -30.06 -8.33
N MET A 23 -46.57 -29.11 -8.04
CA MET A 23 -45.51 -29.29 -7.04
C MET A 23 -45.45 -28.03 -6.16
N LYS A 24 -45.59 -28.28 -4.86
CA LYS A 24 -45.56 -27.32 -3.75
C LYS A 24 -44.21 -26.61 -3.67
N GLU A 25 -44.26 -25.38 -3.18
CA GLU A 25 -43.14 -24.52 -2.81
C GLU A 25 -42.04 -25.28 -2.07
N ALA A 26 -40.88 -25.45 -2.72
CA ALA A 26 -39.63 -25.71 -2.03
C ALA A 26 -38.92 -24.37 -1.81
N SER A 27 -39.14 -23.79 -0.63
CA SER A 27 -38.26 -22.78 -0.05
C SER A 27 -36.84 -23.36 0.05
N MET A 28 -36.01 -23.09 -0.97
CA MET A 28 -34.58 -23.36 -0.91
C MET A 28 -33.86 -22.08 -0.47
N THR A 29 -33.76 -21.88 0.83
CA THR A 29 -32.71 -21.07 1.43
C THR A 29 -31.37 -21.77 1.20
N ILE A 30 -30.77 -21.52 0.04
CA ILE A 30 -29.39 -21.93 -0.25
C ILE A 30 -28.49 -21.04 0.61
N GLY A 31 -28.18 -21.53 1.81
CA GLY A 31 -27.26 -20.91 2.75
C GLY A 31 -25.90 -20.73 2.10
N LEU A 32 -25.57 -19.48 1.78
CA LEU A 32 -24.23 -19.10 1.33
C LEU A 32 -23.21 -19.59 2.37
N SER A 33 -22.24 -20.38 1.93
CA SER A 33 -21.12 -20.82 2.76
C SER A 33 -20.51 -19.63 3.52
N TRP A 34 -20.21 -19.79 4.80
CA TRP A 34 -19.56 -18.76 5.63
C TRP A 34 -18.30 -18.16 4.97
N LYS A 35 -17.60 -18.94 4.14
CA LYS A 35 -16.47 -18.48 3.32
C LYS A 35 -16.89 -17.48 2.23
N ALA A 36 -18.04 -17.68 1.59
CA ALA A 36 -18.61 -16.75 0.62
C ALA A 36 -19.08 -15.44 1.28
N ILE A 37 -19.68 -15.53 2.46
CA ILE A 37 -20.08 -14.36 3.27
C ILE A 37 -18.85 -13.54 3.67
N LEU A 38 -17.76 -14.19 4.11
CA LEU A 38 -16.50 -13.53 4.46
C LEU A 38 -15.83 -12.86 3.25
N ARG A 39 -15.83 -13.50 2.07
CA ARG A 39 -15.32 -12.90 0.83
C ARG A 39 -16.12 -11.66 0.44
N LYS A 40 -17.46 -11.72 0.53
CA LYS A 40 -18.35 -10.59 0.23
C LYS A 40 -18.16 -9.41 1.20
N LYS A 41 -17.96 -9.69 2.50
CA LYS A 41 -17.63 -8.68 3.52
C LYS A 41 -16.25 -8.03 3.33
N ASN A 42 -15.26 -8.76 2.82
CA ASN A 42 -13.92 -8.20 2.55
C ASN A 42 -13.86 -7.37 1.27
N GLN A 43 -14.73 -7.62 0.28
CA GLN A 43 -14.84 -6.82 -0.94
C GLN A 43 -15.59 -5.49 -0.74
N THR A 44 -16.46 -5.40 0.28
CA THR A 44 -17.28 -4.20 0.56
C THR A 44 -16.64 -3.21 1.52
N LYS A 45 -15.43 -3.50 2.03
CA LYS A 45 -14.65 -2.48 2.72
C LYS A 45 -14.18 -1.45 1.69
N ARG A 46 -14.89 -0.32 1.63
CA ARG A 46 -14.41 0.87 0.92
C ARG A 46 -12.95 1.09 1.32
N PRO A 47 -12.02 1.30 0.37
CA PRO A 47 -10.62 1.52 0.71
C PRO A 47 -10.57 2.70 1.68
N LEU A 48 -10.13 2.46 2.92
CA LEU A 48 -9.88 3.53 3.87
C LEU A 48 -8.96 4.53 3.15
N GLN A 49 -9.48 5.72 2.88
CA GLN A 49 -8.66 6.82 2.41
C GLN A 49 -7.64 7.08 3.51
N LYS A 50 -6.40 6.67 3.26
CA LYS A 50 -5.28 6.92 4.16
C LYS A 50 -5.04 8.43 4.13
N THR A 51 -5.38 9.11 5.20
CA THR A 51 -5.25 10.57 5.41
C THR A 51 -3.80 11.06 5.46
N THR A 52 -2.81 10.20 5.28
CA THR A 52 -1.43 10.62 5.07
C THR A 52 -1.22 11.04 3.62
N PRO A 53 -0.64 12.23 3.35
CA PRO A 53 -0.32 12.65 1.99
C PRO A 53 0.61 11.60 1.38
N ARG A 54 0.09 10.83 0.44
CA ARG A 54 0.88 9.90 -0.36
C ARG A 54 1.47 10.73 -1.50
N LEU A 55 2.77 10.95 -1.43
CA LEU A 55 3.54 11.49 -2.55
C LEU A 55 3.21 10.67 -3.81
N PRO A 56 2.78 11.30 -4.92
CA PRO A 56 2.30 10.61 -6.13
C PRO A 56 3.38 9.70 -6.76
N GLU A 57 4.65 10.00 -6.51
CA GLU A 57 5.80 9.21 -6.98
C GLU A 57 6.13 8.00 -6.08
N SER A 58 5.56 7.91 -4.87
CA SER A 58 5.80 6.78 -3.94
C SER A 58 5.11 5.48 -4.35
N ILE A 59 4.31 5.49 -5.42
CA ILE A 59 3.58 4.33 -5.92
C ILE A 59 4.53 3.32 -6.60
N LYS A 60 5.70 3.75 -7.09
CA LYS A 60 6.54 2.94 -7.99
C LYS A 60 7.61 2.08 -7.30
N SER A 61 7.94 2.29 -6.02
CA SER A 61 8.81 1.37 -5.28
C SER A 61 8.60 1.42 -3.77
N LYS A 62 7.91 0.41 -3.23
CA LYS A 62 7.78 0.20 -1.77
C LYS A 62 9.14 -0.03 -1.09
N ASN A 63 10.19 -0.30 -1.86
CA ASN A 63 11.49 -0.75 -1.36
C ASN A 63 12.51 0.39 -1.17
N ILE A 64 12.38 1.56 -1.82
CA ILE A 64 13.39 2.63 -1.69
C ILE A 64 13.52 3.11 -0.24
N PRO A 65 12.44 3.52 0.46
CA PRO A 65 12.55 4.04 1.83
C PRO A 65 13.10 2.98 2.80
N LYS A 66 12.70 1.72 2.61
CA LYS A 66 13.18 0.58 3.39
C LYS A 66 14.68 0.36 3.20
N ASN A 67 15.15 0.37 1.96
CA ASN A 67 16.55 0.13 1.61
C ASN A 67 17.43 1.27 2.14
N VAL A 68 16.97 2.51 2.00
CA VAL A 68 17.68 3.70 2.52
C VAL A 68 17.76 3.66 4.04
N ALA A 69 16.64 3.40 4.72
CA ALA A 69 16.62 3.28 6.17
C ALA A 69 17.54 2.16 6.66
N LYS A 70 17.54 1.00 5.98
CA LYS A 70 18.44 -0.12 6.29
C LYS A 70 19.90 0.27 6.11
N ALA A 71 20.25 0.96 5.03
CA ALA A 71 21.62 1.42 4.78
C ALA A 71 22.10 2.39 5.87
N ILE A 72 21.27 3.35 6.27
CA ILE A 72 21.59 4.31 7.33
C ILE A 72 21.76 3.61 8.68
N ILE A 73 20.81 2.75 9.07
CA ILE A 73 20.90 1.98 10.32
C ILE A 73 22.16 1.11 10.32
N GLN A 74 22.50 0.48 9.19
CA GLN A 74 23.72 -0.31 9.09
C GLN A 74 24.98 0.54 9.27
N GLN A 75 25.03 1.77 8.72
CA GLN A 75 26.16 2.68 8.94
C GLN A 75 26.31 3.07 10.41
N ILE A 76 25.20 3.30 11.11
CA ILE A 76 25.20 3.60 12.54
C ILE A 76 25.71 2.39 13.34
N LEU A 77 25.17 1.20 13.09
CA LEU A 77 25.56 -0.03 13.80
C LEU A 77 27.01 -0.46 13.49
N ASN A 78 27.55 -0.08 12.33
CA ASN A 78 28.94 -0.33 11.96
C ASN A 78 29.91 0.76 12.47
N HIS A 79 29.43 1.72 13.28
CA HIS A 79 30.25 2.81 13.81
C HIS A 79 30.83 3.79 12.78
N ASN A 80 30.28 3.84 11.57
CA ASN A 80 30.78 4.70 10.49
C ASN A 80 30.39 6.18 10.63
N VAL A 81 29.51 6.51 11.58
CA VAL A 81 28.97 7.88 11.80
C VAL A 81 28.98 8.28 13.28
N MET A 82 29.91 7.69 14.07
CA MET A 82 30.01 7.95 15.52
C MET A 82 30.34 9.42 15.84
N ASP A 83 31.02 10.10 14.93
CA ASP A 83 31.36 11.53 14.99
C ASP A 83 30.12 12.44 15.02
N GLN A 84 28.97 11.94 14.57
CA GLN A 84 27.70 12.67 14.51
C GLN A 84 26.77 12.35 15.69
N ILE A 85 27.20 11.49 16.62
CA ILE A 85 26.35 10.95 17.69
C ILE A 85 26.86 11.39 19.06
N GLU A 86 26.16 12.35 19.66
CA GLU A 86 26.15 12.62 21.09
C GLU A 86 25.37 11.53 21.85
N GLU A 87 25.73 11.27 23.11
CA GLU A 87 25.04 10.30 23.99
C GLU A 87 24.85 8.92 23.33
N GLN A 88 25.96 8.35 22.84
CA GLN A 88 25.97 7.14 22.01
C GLN A 88 25.10 6.01 22.57
N GLU A 89 25.22 5.68 23.85
CA GLU A 89 24.46 4.57 24.45
C GLU A 89 22.94 4.77 24.33
N GLU A 90 22.45 5.98 24.57
CA GLU A 90 21.03 6.30 24.44
C GLU A 90 20.59 6.29 22.98
N PHE A 91 21.41 6.84 22.10
CA PHE A 91 21.14 6.85 20.67
C PHE A 91 21.08 5.42 20.10
N PHE A 92 21.98 4.53 20.50
CA PHE A 92 21.94 3.13 20.09
C PHE A 92 20.69 2.42 20.58
N LYS A 93 20.26 2.64 21.83
CA LYS A 93 18.98 2.12 22.34
C LYS A 93 17.78 2.63 21.52
N PHE A 94 17.84 3.88 21.05
CA PHE A 94 16.84 4.43 20.14
C PHE A 94 16.87 3.75 18.77
N ILE A 95 18.06 3.54 18.19
CA ILE A 95 18.22 2.88 16.89
C ILE A 95 17.77 1.42 16.93
N ASP A 96 18.07 0.69 18.01
CA ASP A 96 17.64 -0.71 18.15
C ASP A 96 16.10 -0.84 18.17
N LYS A 97 15.40 0.08 18.83
CA LYS A 97 13.93 0.17 18.80
C LYS A 97 13.39 0.41 17.39
N HIS A 98 14.18 1.06 16.54
CA HIS A 98 13.80 1.44 15.18
C HIS A 98 14.51 0.65 14.08
N ARG A 99 15.19 -0.45 14.41
CA ARG A 99 15.97 -1.26 13.45
C ARG A 99 15.15 -1.79 12.27
N LYS A 100 13.83 -1.98 12.45
CA LYS A 100 12.92 -2.62 11.49
C LYS A 100 12.03 -1.62 10.73
N ILE A 101 12.61 -0.55 10.17
CA ILE A 101 11.86 0.36 9.29
C ILE A 101 11.52 -0.34 7.98
N GLN A 102 10.23 -0.48 7.69
CA GLN A 102 9.72 -1.19 6.52
C GLN A 102 9.19 -0.26 5.42
N ASN A 103 8.87 1.00 5.75
CA ASN A 103 8.24 1.92 4.80
C ASN A 103 8.56 3.39 5.12
N LEU A 104 8.21 4.27 4.17
CA LEU A 104 8.43 5.71 4.28
C LEU A 104 7.70 6.32 5.48
N ALA A 105 6.49 5.88 5.82
CA ALA A 105 5.72 6.46 6.91
C ALA A 105 6.41 6.24 8.27
N GLN A 106 7.02 5.07 8.48
CA GLN A 106 7.83 4.79 9.66
C GLN A 106 9.10 5.65 9.70
N LEU A 107 9.79 5.80 8.56
CA LEU A 107 10.95 6.67 8.45
C LEU A 107 10.60 8.12 8.78
N ILE A 108 9.53 8.65 8.19
CA ILE A 108 9.01 10.00 8.48
C ILE A 108 8.63 10.13 9.96
N LYS A 109 8.03 9.10 10.58
CA LYS A 109 7.63 9.15 11.99
C LYS A 109 8.82 9.39 12.91
N ILE A 110 9.95 8.73 12.67
CA ILE A 110 11.14 8.86 13.51
C ILE A 110 11.98 10.08 13.16
N THR A 111 11.76 10.70 12.00
CA THR A 111 12.43 11.95 11.63
C THR A 111 11.61 13.18 11.98
N ARG A 112 10.34 13.08 12.35
CA ARG A 112 9.55 14.26 12.78
C ARG A 112 10.00 14.76 14.15
N PRO A 113 9.88 16.07 14.45
CA PRO A 113 10.14 16.55 15.80
C PRO A 113 9.18 15.95 16.82
N HIS A 114 9.69 15.72 18.04
CA HIS A 114 8.89 15.24 19.16
C HIS A 114 8.61 16.34 20.18
N LYS A 115 7.49 16.23 20.91
CA LYS A 115 7.17 17.15 22.01
C LYS A 115 8.10 16.98 23.22
N LEU A 116 8.57 15.75 23.44
CA LEU A 116 9.51 15.41 24.51
C LEU A 116 10.93 15.79 24.08
N GLN A 117 11.57 16.73 24.76
CA GLN A 117 12.90 17.24 24.42
C GLN A 117 13.96 16.13 24.25
N ARG A 118 14.00 15.18 25.19
CA ARG A 118 14.93 14.04 25.14
C ARG A 118 14.79 13.23 23.84
N LEU A 119 13.57 12.91 23.46
CA LEU A 119 13.31 12.17 22.22
C LEU A 119 13.55 13.02 20.97
N ASP A 120 13.24 14.32 21.04
CA ASP A 120 13.50 15.24 19.92
C ASP A 120 15.00 15.37 19.63
N LYS A 121 15.85 15.40 20.67
CA LYS A 121 17.31 15.37 20.52
C LYS A 121 17.76 14.16 19.70
N LEU A 122 17.35 12.96 20.09
CA LEU A 122 17.69 11.72 19.36
C LEU A 122 17.16 11.74 17.93
N GLN A 123 15.92 12.19 17.73
CA GLN A 123 15.32 12.28 16.39
C GLN A 123 16.01 13.34 15.52
N LYS A 124 16.50 14.44 16.10
CA LYS A 124 17.28 15.47 15.42
C LYS A 124 18.62 14.93 14.96
N GLN A 125 19.33 14.18 15.80
CA GLN A 125 20.58 13.52 15.41
C GLN A 125 20.35 12.50 14.30
N PHE A 126 19.31 11.67 14.42
CA PHE A 126 18.95 10.72 13.37
C PHE A 126 18.61 11.43 12.03
N ARG A 127 17.87 12.56 12.09
CA ARG A 127 17.63 13.42 10.91
C ARG A 127 18.93 13.90 10.26
N GLN A 128 19.89 14.38 11.06
CA GLN A 128 21.18 14.87 10.56
C GLN A 128 21.98 13.77 9.87
N ILE A 129 22.03 12.57 10.46
CA ILE A 129 22.68 11.41 9.85
C ILE A 129 22.00 11.05 8.53
N CYS A 130 20.67 11.03 8.49
CA CYS A 130 19.91 10.77 7.26
C CYS A 130 20.25 11.80 6.16
N TRP A 131 20.29 13.09 6.52
CA TRP A 131 20.66 14.16 5.61
C TRP A 131 22.07 14.01 5.06
N ASN A 132 23.04 13.71 5.92
CA ASN A 132 24.43 13.52 5.54
C ASN A 132 24.60 12.30 4.64
N PHE A 133 23.90 11.20 4.93
CA PHE A 133 23.83 10.04 4.04
C PHE A 133 23.28 10.41 2.66
N LEU A 134 22.14 11.11 2.61
CA LEU A 134 21.55 11.54 1.33
C LEU A 134 22.49 12.45 0.52
N LYS A 135 23.18 13.38 1.20
CA LYS A 135 24.10 14.30 0.54
C LYS A 135 25.34 13.62 -0.02
N LYS A 136 26.04 12.83 0.81
CA LYS A 136 27.40 12.34 0.50
C LYS A 136 27.44 10.89 0.03
N GLN A 137 26.60 10.04 0.59
CA GLN A 137 26.74 8.57 0.47
C GLN A 137 25.69 7.92 -0.44
N TYR A 138 24.57 8.58 -0.67
CA TYR A 138 23.44 8.00 -1.39
C TYR A 138 23.76 7.62 -2.83
N VAL A 139 24.42 8.51 -3.58
CA VAL A 139 24.74 8.26 -4.99
C VAL A 139 25.70 7.06 -5.12
N PRO A 140 26.85 7.03 -4.41
CA PRO A 140 27.70 5.83 -4.36
C PRO A 140 26.95 4.58 -3.90
N TYR A 141 26.09 4.70 -2.88
CA TYR A 141 25.28 3.59 -2.40
C TYR A 141 24.38 2.99 -3.48
N ILE A 142 23.72 3.82 -4.30
CA ILE A 142 22.85 3.33 -5.37
C ILE A 142 23.62 2.54 -6.41
N PHE A 143 24.76 3.06 -6.87
CA PHE A 143 25.55 2.44 -7.93
C PHE A 143 26.37 1.22 -7.44
N ASN A 144 26.77 1.21 -6.17
CA ASN A 144 27.48 0.07 -5.56
C ASN A 144 26.52 -1.02 -5.04
N SER A 145 25.23 -0.75 -4.97
CA SER A 145 24.22 -1.72 -4.56
C SER A 145 23.67 -2.50 -5.76
N LYS A 146 23.23 -3.74 -5.54
CA LYS A 146 22.53 -4.57 -6.55
C LYS A 146 21.08 -4.10 -6.81
N ILE A 147 20.88 -2.79 -6.98
CA ILE A 147 19.58 -2.15 -7.21
C ILE A 147 19.25 -2.20 -8.71
N LYS A 148 18.09 -2.77 -9.05
CA LYS A 148 17.69 -2.96 -10.45
C LYS A 148 17.30 -1.67 -11.19
N ASN A 149 16.85 -0.64 -10.47
CA ASN A 149 16.39 0.63 -11.04
C ASN A 149 17.05 1.82 -10.32
N PRO A 150 18.32 2.14 -10.64
CA PRO A 150 19.05 3.22 -9.99
C PRO A 150 18.43 4.60 -10.25
N GLU A 151 17.88 4.85 -11.43
CA GLU A 151 17.24 6.14 -11.79
C GLU A 151 16.05 6.46 -10.89
N GLY A 152 15.16 5.49 -10.67
CA GLY A 152 14.02 5.66 -9.77
C GLY A 152 14.45 5.94 -8.33
N HIS A 153 15.59 5.39 -7.90
CA HIS A 153 16.17 5.71 -6.59
C HIS A 153 16.77 7.13 -6.54
N LEU A 154 17.41 7.58 -7.62
CA LEU A 154 17.98 8.94 -7.70
C LEU A 154 16.87 10.00 -7.71
N GLN A 155 15.79 9.80 -8.46
CA GLN A 155 14.62 10.69 -8.42
C GLN A 155 14.03 10.79 -7.00
N TYR A 156 13.94 9.66 -6.30
CA TYR A 156 13.43 9.59 -4.93
C TYR A 156 14.32 10.30 -3.90
N ARG A 157 15.62 10.46 -4.19
CA ARG A 157 16.57 11.17 -3.31
C ARG A 157 16.09 12.58 -3.01
N ASN A 158 15.64 13.31 -4.02
CA ASN A 158 15.21 14.70 -3.86
C ASN A 158 13.97 14.82 -2.96
N GLN A 159 13.06 13.84 -3.00
CA GLN A 159 11.91 13.79 -2.10
C GLN A 159 12.34 13.53 -0.65
N LEU A 160 13.26 12.58 -0.44
CA LEU A 160 13.80 12.29 0.89
C LEU A 160 14.59 13.49 1.44
N MET A 161 15.33 14.19 0.58
CA MET A 161 16.02 15.42 0.94
C MET A 161 15.04 16.46 1.46
N LYS A 162 13.90 16.71 0.77
CA LYS A 162 12.88 17.66 1.26
C LYS A 162 12.37 17.29 2.65
N ILE A 163 12.09 16.01 2.89
CA ILE A 163 11.61 15.50 4.19
C ILE A 163 12.62 15.78 5.32
N PHE A 164 13.92 15.69 5.03
CA PHE A 164 14.98 15.90 6.03
C PHE A 164 15.49 17.35 6.08
N ALA A 165 15.24 18.15 5.04
CA ALA A 165 15.67 19.55 4.92
C ALA A 165 14.80 20.50 5.72
N GLU A 166 13.48 20.28 5.77
CA GLU A 166 12.49 21.25 6.26
C GLU A 166 12.68 21.70 7.73
N LYS A 167 13.62 21.12 8.50
CA LYS A 167 13.73 21.33 9.95
C LYS A 167 15.16 21.29 10.49
N GLN A 168 16.13 21.83 9.75
CA GLN A 168 17.43 22.23 10.31
C GLN A 168 17.30 23.62 10.90
#